data_AF-A0A7S1DYM4-F1
#
_entry.id   AF-A0A7S1DYM4-F1
#
_cell.length_a   1.000
_cell.length_b   1.000
_cell.length_c   1.000
_cell.angle_alpha   90.00
_cell.angle_beta   90.00
_cell.angle_gamma   90.00
#
_symmetry.space_group_name_H-M   'P 1'
#
loop_
_entity.id
_entity.type
_entity.pdbx_description
1 polymer ?
#
loop_
_entity_poly.entity_id
_entity_poly.type
_entity_poly.pdbx_seq_one_letter_code
_entity_poly.pdbx_strand_id
1 'polypeptide(L)'
;RNGIQTAVRGVVNYAGMSVDKYGYCYMMRFSAPGFDPVDSSPFEVSIGPPTSLSVSTQPGSFRPGYTFGVLPVVSIVDRGGNVVALDALNDRIQVSLMQHNTTAAATLFGTVQIRAVRGVASWTDLMIKLKGDGYSLSFNRVAGGMQDIESNKFNLVPGEAQALRVSTAPNGGSPGNFLTSQPKVEVADAGGNFVDAGVHLVTANLYRDGLLSQIPIIGPQCLDFDCIGQCGLTPCADPRTACPTCVAAPNATTGSSASRVFTSAGIATFTQLAVEFAGEGYTVRFTSS
;
A
#
# COMPACT_ATOMS: atom_id res chain seq x y z
N ARG A 1 31.76 28.22 0.51
CA ARG A 1 31.08 29.13 -0.45
C ARG A 1 32.12 30.06 -1.07
N ASN A 2 32.00 30.41 -2.35
CA ASN A 2 32.88 31.40 -3.00
C ASN A 2 32.27 32.79 -2.90
N GLY A 3 33.10 33.81 -2.72
CA GLY A 3 32.68 35.22 -2.77
C GLY A 3 33.70 36.03 -3.55
N ILE A 4 33.24 37.02 -4.33
CA ILE A 4 34.12 38.05 -4.90
C ILE A 4 34.22 39.16 -3.86
N GLN A 5 35.43 39.62 -3.58
CA GLN A 5 35.68 40.72 -2.66
C GLN A 5 36.64 41.72 -3.30
N THR A 6 36.46 42.99 -2.98
CA THR A 6 37.29 44.07 -3.48
C THR A 6 38.45 44.31 -2.52
N ALA A 7 39.65 44.54 -3.06
CA ALA A 7 40.79 44.91 -2.26
C ALA A 7 40.63 46.33 -1.70
N VAL A 8 40.85 46.49 -0.40
CA VAL A 8 40.95 47.79 0.27
C VAL A 8 42.39 47.96 0.73
N ARG A 9 43.07 48.99 0.19
CA ARG A 9 44.52 49.23 0.43
C ARG A 9 45.39 48.01 0.13
N GLY A 10 45.09 47.31 -0.97
CA GLY A 10 45.85 46.13 -1.41
C GLY A 10 45.56 44.84 -0.64
N VAL A 11 44.59 44.84 0.29
CA VAL A 11 44.21 43.67 1.08
C VAL A 11 42.77 43.27 0.76
N VAL A 12 42.54 42.00 0.50
CA VAL A 12 41.20 41.42 0.36
C VAL A 12 40.88 40.62 1.62
N ASN A 13 39.81 41.01 2.32
CA ASN A 13 39.34 40.29 3.49
C ASN A 13 38.08 39.50 3.14
N TYR A 14 38.13 38.18 3.33
CA TYR A 14 36.98 37.31 3.19
C TYR A 14 36.40 36.98 4.56
N ALA A 15 35.21 37.49 4.86
CA ALA A 15 34.47 37.13 6.07
C ALA A 15 33.44 36.04 5.76
N GLY A 16 33.27 35.07 6.67
CA GLY A 16 32.23 34.04 6.55
C GLY A 16 32.49 32.95 5.52
N MET A 17 33.74 32.77 5.06
CA MET A 17 34.10 31.60 4.28
C MET A 17 34.01 30.35 5.16
N SER A 18 33.24 29.36 4.71
CA SER A 18 33.15 28.05 5.35
C SER A 18 33.33 26.92 4.33
N VAL A 19 33.89 25.83 4.85
CA VAL A 19 33.88 24.50 4.26
C VAL A 19 33.19 23.61 5.28
N ASP A 20 32.04 23.07 4.92
CA ASP A 20 31.17 22.38 5.89
C ASP A 20 31.45 20.87 5.92
N LYS A 21 32.14 20.33 4.90
CA LYS A 21 32.43 18.91 4.80
C LYS A 21 33.74 18.55 5.48
N TYR A 22 33.67 17.51 6.29
CA TYR A 22 34.85 16.89 6.89
C TYR A 22 35.81 16.42 5.79
N GLY A 23 37.09 16.70 5.99
CA GLY A 23 38.13 16.28 5.08
C GLY A 23 39.49 16.85 5.41
N TYR A 24 40.50 16.21 4.84
CA TYR A 24 41.90 16.61 4.93
C TYR A 24 42.33 17.34 3.65
N CYS A 25 43.37 18.16 3.77
CA CYS A 25 44.04 18.80 2.64
C CYS A 25 43.14 19.73 1.80
N TYR A 26 42.15 20.38 2.41
CA TYR A 26 41.44 21.46 1.74
C TYR A 26 42.40 22.61 1.45
N MET A 27 42.28 23.20 0.27
CA MET A 27 43.02 24.39 -0.13
C MET A 27 42.03 25.41 -0.69
N MET A 28 42.27 26.69 -0.42
CA MET A 28 41.52 27.78 -1.04
C MET A 28 42.36 28.36 -2.18
N ARG A 29 41.78 28.40 -3.38
CA ARG A 29 42.37 29.09 -4.53
C ARG A 29 41.86 30.52 -4.61
N PHE A 30 42.78 31.47 -4.68
CA PHE A 30 42.49 32.88 -4.87
C PHE A 30 42.93 33.30 -6.27
N SER A 31 42.07 34.03 -6.98
CA SER A 31 42.34 34.48 -8.34
C SER A 31 41.80 35.90 -8.54
N ALA A 32 42.54 36.72 -9.28
CA ALA A 32 42.14 38.05 -9.68
C ALA A 32 42.52 38.29 -11.15
N PRO A 33 41.78 39.12 -11.92
CA PRO A 33 42.15 39.44 -13.30
C PRO A 33 43.56 40.04 -13.38
N GLY A 34 44.40 39.49 -14.27
CA GLY A 34 45.77 39.95 -14.46
C GLY A 34 46.80 39.38 -13.46
N PHE A 35 46.41 38.45 -12.59
CA PHE A 35 47.31 37.78 -11.65
C PHE A 35 47.20 36.26 -11.79
N ASP A 36 48.34 35.57 -11.61
CA ASP A 36 48.34 34.11 -11.51
C ASP A 36 47.59 33.67 -10.24
N PRO A 37 46.73 32.64 -10.31
CA PRO A 37 46.06 32.12 -9.13
C PRO A 37 47.05 31.57 -8.11
N VAL A 38 46.76 31.79 -6.83
CA VAL A 38 47.55 31.25 -5.71
C VAL A 38 46.66 30.39 -4.82
N ASP A 39 47.23 29.31 -4.30
CA ASP A 39 46.55 28.43 -3.35
C ASP A 39 47.04 28.69 -1.92
N SER A 40 46.14 28.55 -0.95
CA SER A 40 46.51 28.50 0.46
C SER A 40 47.34 27.26 0.76
N SER A 41 48.01 27.26 1.92
CA SER A 41 48.45 26.00 2.52
C SER A 41 47.25 25.06 2.76
N PRO A 42 47.46 23.73 2.73
CA PRO A 42 46.39 22.78 3.04
C PRO A 42 45.94 22.93 4.49
N PHE A 43 44.64 22.77 4.73
CA PHE A 43 44.05 22.76 6.06
C PHE A 43 43.04 21.61 6.20
N GLU A 44 42.74 21.25 7.44
CA GLU A 44 41.75 20.24 7.79
C GLU A 44 40.43 20.89 8.20
N VAL A 45 39.32 20.22 7.86
CA VAL A 45 38.01 20.48 8.43
C VAL A 45 37.65 19.27 9.28
N SER A 46 37.62 19.44 10.60
CA SER A 46 37.25 18.39 11.56
C SER A 46 35.74 18.25 11.70
N ILE A 47 35.26 17.07 12.10
CA ILE A 47 33.85 16.86 12.47
C ILE A 47 33.54 17.65 13.75
N GLY A 48 32.44 18.41 13.71
CA GLY A 48 31.95 19.18 14.86
C GLY A 48 31.18 18.34 15.88
N PRO A 49 30.71 18.97 16.98
CA PRO A 49 29.85 18.30 17.95
C PRO A 49 28.49 17.90 17.32
N PRO A 50 27.84 16.84 17.83
CA PRO A 50 26.57 16.36 17.30
C PRO A 50 25.47 17.42 17.53
N THR A 51 24.72 17.73 16.47
CA THR A 51 23.76 18.84 16.46
C THR A 51 22.36 18.39 16.07
N SER A 52 22.22 17.44 15.15
CA SER A 52 20.92 17.00 14.64
C SER A 52 20.93 15.54 14.17
N LEU A 53 19.74 15.02 13.93
CA LEU A 53 19.54 13.76 13.21
C LEU A 53 19.36 14.05 11.71
N SER A 54 19.67 13.06 10.88
CA SER A 54 19.41 13.07 9.44
C SER A 54 18.96 11.70 8.96
N VAL A 55 17.85 11.63 8.21
CA VAL A 55 17.45 10.41 7.53
C VAL A 55 18.32 10.24 6.28
N SER A 56 19.31 9.34 6.35
CA SER A 56 20.22 9.06 5.23
C SER A 56 19.67 8.02 4.26
N THR A 57 18.70 7.21 4.69
CA THR A 57 17.94 6.32 3.81
C THR A 57 16.47 6.39 4.20
N GLN A 58 15.63 6.78 3.25
CA GLN A 58 14.19 6.84 3.45
C GLN A 58 13.59 5.43 3.44
N PRO A 59 12.56 5.15 4.26
CA PRO A 59 11.85 3.89 4.18
C PRO A 59 11.15 3.77 2.82
N GLY A 60 10.95 2.54 2.34
CA GLY A 60 10.40 2.26 1.02
C GLY A 60 9.83 0.86 0.90
N SER A 61 9.12 0.60 -0.21
CA SER A 61 8.49 -0.69 -0.52
C SER A 61 7.53 -1.15 0.58
N PHE A 62 6.33 -0.56 0.57
CA PHE A 62 5.35 -0.68 1.65
C PHE A 62 4.22 -1.63 1.26
N ARG A 63 4.19 -2.81 1.86
CA ARG A 63 3.06 -3.74 1.77
C ARG A 63 2.56 -4.06 3.18
N PRO A 64 1.25 -3.94 3.45
CA PRO A 64 0.69 -4.32 4.74
C PRO A 64 1.09 -5.76 5.13
N GLY A 65 1.52 -5.94 6.37
CA GLY A 65 1.87 -7.26 6.90
C GLY A 65 3.27 -7.76 6.55
N TYR A 66 4.03 -7.02 5.74
CA TYR A 66 5.41 -7.34 5.38
C TYR A 66 6.40 -6.34 5.98
N THR A 67 7.64 -6.79 6.22
CA THR A 67 8.77 -5.91 6.49
C THR A 67 8.95 -4.92 5.34
N PHE A 68 9.31 -3.68 5.66
CA PHE A 68 9.62 -2.68 4.63
C PHE A 68 10.75 -3.18 3.75
N GLY A 69 10.58 -3.10 2.42
CA GLY A 69 11.60 -3.56 1.48
C GLY A 69 12.84 -2.65 1.45
N VAL A 70 12.68 -1.37 1.84
CA VAL A 70 13.80 -0.47 2.17
C VAL A 70 13.58 0.02 3.59
N LEU A 71 14.53 -0.26 4.46
CA LEU A 71 14.48 0.13 5.86
C LEU A 71 15.18 1.47 6.07
N PRO A 72 14.69 2.29 7.02
CA PRO A 72 15.27 3.59 7.26
C PRO A 72 16.67 3.46 7.86
N VAL A 73 17.52 4.45 7.54
CA VAL A 73 18.80 4.66 8.19
C VAL A 73 18.85 6.11 8.65
N VAL A 74 19.19 6.31 9.92
CA VAL A 74 19.30 7.62 10.55
C VAL A 74 20.71 7.83 11.06
N SER A 75 21.29 8.97 10.73
CA SER A 75 22.63 9.37 11.16
C SER A 75 22.56 10.53 12.13
N ILE A 76 23.44 10.54 13.12
CA ILE A 76 23.71 11.68 13.99
C ILE A 76 24.75 12.55 13.28
N VAL A 77 24.45 13.82 13.07
CA VAL A 77 25.30 14.73 12.28
C VAL A 77 25.65 16.02 13.02
N ASP A 78 26.79 16.60 12.65
CA ASP A 78 27.18 17.94 13.07
C ASP A 78 26.45 19.02 12.24
N ARG A 79 26.73 20.29 12.52
CA ARG A 79 26.15 21.44 11.80
C ARG A 79 26.48 21.45 10.29
N GLY A 80 27.58 20.83 9.88
CA GLY A 80 27.98 20.69 8.47
C GLY A 80 27.36 19.48 7.76
N GLY A 81 26.57 18.69 8.47
CA GLY A 81 25.99 17.45 7.98
C GLY A 81 27.02 16.33 7.83
N ASN A 82 28.07 16.32 8.64
CA ASN A 82 29.02 15.22 8.74
C ASN A 82 28.57 14.25 9.84
N VAL A 83 28.66 12.94 9.58
CA VAL A 83 28.28 11.92 10.57
C VAL A 83 29.24 11.98 11.75
N VAL A 84 28.69 12.17 12.94
CA VAL A 84 29.46 12.16 14.18
C VAL A 84 29.57 10.73 14.65
N ALA A 85 30.75 10.14 14.50
CA ALA A 85 31.05 8.81 15.01
C ALA A 85 31.06 8.85 16.55
N LEU A 86 29.93 8.54 17.15
CA LEU A 86 29.79 8.37 18.59
C LEU A 86 29.89 6.88 18.92
N ASP A 87 30.73 6.55 19.90
CA ASP A 87 30.84 5.20 20.46
C ASP A 87 30.22 5.11 21.86
N ALA A 88 29.41 6.10 22.26
CA ALA A 88 28.70 6.05 23.53
C ALA A 88 27.64 4.92 23.53
N LEU A 89 27.55 4.18 24.62
CA LEU A 89 26.56 3.09 24.76
C LEU A 89 25.11 3.60 24.81
N ASN A 90 24.93 4.91 25.06
CA ASN A 90 23.63 5.54 25.33
C ASN A 90 23.01 6.26 24.11
N ASP A 91 23.69 6.28 22.95
CA ASP A 91 23.13 6.89 21.74
C ASP A 91 22.15 5.92 21.06
N ARG A 92 20.89 5.98 21.51
CA ARG A 92 19.79 5.21 20.93
C ARG A 92 18.86 6.14 20.17
N ILE A 93 18.45 5.69 18.99
CA ILE A 93 17.41 6.34 18.20
C ILE A 93 16.14 5.51 18.32
N GLN A 94 15.06 6.17 18.71
CA GLN A 94 13.73 5.59 18.72
C GLN A 94 13.01 6.00 17.44
N VAL A 95 12.23 5.07 16.90
CA VAL A 95 11.34 5.30 15.77
C VAL A 95 9.90 5.09 16.22
N SER A 96 9.01 5.98 15.80
CA SER A 96 7.58 5.88 16.04
C SER A 96 6.82 6.09 14.72
N LEU A 97 5.61 5.54 14.66
CA LEU A 97 4.72 5.73 13.51
C LEU A 97 3.85 6.96 13.74
N MET A 98 3.85 7.86 12.78
CA MET A 98 2.96 9.00 12.69
C MET A 98 1.85 8.70 11.70
N GLN A 99 0.61 8.94 12.12
CA GLN A 99 -0.58 8.80 11.29
C GLN A 99 -1.19 10.17 11.03
N HIS A 100 -1.41 10.50 9.76
CA HIS A 100 -1.93 11.82 9.41
C HIS A 100 -3.42 11.77 9.02
N ASN A 101 -3.92 10.67 8.41
CA ASN A 101 -5.23 10.63 7.76
C ASN A 101 -6.01 9.30 7.90
N THR A 102 -5.78 8.49 8.93
CA THR A 102 -6.46 7.17 9.07
C THR A 102 -7.40 7.13 10.28
N THR A 103 -8.59 6.56 10.11
CA THR A 103 -9.60 6.41 11.18
C THR A 103 -9.27 5.33 12.21
N ALA A 104 -8.45 4.34 11.83
CA ALA A 104 -7.99 3.28 12.71
C ALA A 104 -6.51 3.48 13.10
N ALA A 105 -6.21 3.22 14.37
CA ALA A 105 -4.85 3.27 14.89
C ALA A 105 -4.02 2.13 14.31
N ALA A 106 -2.88 2.46 13.69
CA ALA A 106 -1.89 1.51 13.20
C ALA A 106 -0.79 1.34 14.23
N THR A 107 -0.13 0.18 14.19
CA THR A 107 1.00 -0.14 15.05
C THR A 107 2.23 -0.38 14.19
N LEU A 108 3.36 0.23 14.60
CA LEU A 108 4.68 -0.12 14.10
C LEU A 108 5.20 -1.34 14.86
N PHE A 109 5.51 -2.40 14.15
CA PHE A 109 6.13 -3.60 14.71
C PHE A 109 7.61 -3.66 14.35
N GLY A 110 8.34 -4.54 15.04
CA GLY A 110 9.80 -4.68 14.92
C GLY A 110 10.55 -3.96 16.03
N THR A 111 11.84 -3.74 15.83
CA THR A 111 12.73 -3.11 16.79
C THR A 111 12.60 -1.58 16.71
N VAL A 112 11.73 -1.01 17.53
CA VAL A 112 11.43 0.44 17.50
C VAL A 112 12.49 1.33 18.17
N GLN A 113 13.55 0.75 18.74
CA GLN A 113 14.64 1.50 19.33
C GLN A 113 15.97 0.76 19.19
N ILE A 114 16.92 1.35 18.45
CA ILE A 114 18.23 0.76 18.18
C ILE A 114 19.36 1.70 18.62
N ARG A 115 20.54 1.13 18.90
CA ARG A 115 21.75 1.89 19.13
C ARG A 115 22.30 2.43 17.81
N ALA A 116 22.71 3.69 17.78
CA ALA A 116 23.52 4.25 16.72
C ALA A 116 24.97 3.77 16.88
N VAL A 117 25.47 2.99 15.91
CA VAL A 117 26.85 2.50 15.90
C VAL A 117 27.65 3.42 14.98
N ARG A 118 28.73 4.03 15.50
CA ARG A 118 29.50 5.05 14.78
C ARG A 118 28.60 6.18 14.25
N GLY A 119 27.62 6.57 15.05
CA GLY A 119 26.64 7.62 14.69
C GLY A 119 25.51 7.19 13.77
N VAL A 120 25.40 5.90 13.40
CA VAL A 120 24.40 5.41 12.43
C VAL A 120 23.47 4.38 13.06
N ALA A 121 22.16 4.63 13.00
CA ALA A 121 21.09 3.71 13.38
C ALA A 121 20.44 3.11 12.12
N SER A 122 20.46 1.79 12.01
CA SER A 122 19.94 1.05 10.84
C SER A 122 18.95 -0.02 11.29
N TRP A 123 17.71 0.09 10.82
CA TRP A 123 16.65 -0.85 11.15
C TRP A 123 16.64 -2.05 10.20
N THR A 124 16.10 -3.18 10.66
CA THR A 124 16.07 -4.44 9.88
C THR A 124 14.70 -5.13 9.83
N ASP A 125 13.76 -4.75 10.69
CA ASP A 125 12.55 -5.55 10.95
C ASP A 125 11.27 -4.70 11.08
N LEU A 126 11.30 -3.43 10.67
CA LEU A 126 10.13 -2.56 10.76
C LEU A 126 9.03 -3.00 9.79
N MET A 127 7.80 -3.06 10.31
CA MET A 127 6.61 -3.39 9.52
C MET A 127 5.34 -2.73 10.09
N ILE A 128 4.33 -2.58 9.23
CA ILE A 128 2.99 -2.12 9.61
C ILE A 128 1.98 -3.09 8.97
N LYS A 129 0.98 -3.52 9.74
CA LYS A 129 -0.06 -4.47 9.26
C LYS A 129 -1.28 -3.80 8.67
N LEU A 130 -1.57 -2.57 9.11
CA LEU A 130 -2.75 -1.86 8.69
C LEU A 130 -2.48 -1.14 7.37
N LYS A 131 -3.33 -1.39 6.37
CA LYS A 131 -3.40 -0.58 5.15
C LYS A 131 -3.73 0.87 5.52
N GLY A 132 -3.05 1.84 4.91
CA GLY A 132 -3.39 3.24 5.08
C GLY A 132 -2.49 4.17 4.30
N ASP A 133 -2.94 5.42 4.18
CA ASP A 133 -2.26 6.46 3.42
C ASP A 133 -1.67 7.53 4.34
N GLY A 134 -0.57 8.13 3.91
CA GLY A 134 0.05 9.28 4.57
C GLY A 134 0.72 8.95 5.90
N TYR A 135 1.21 7.73 6.09
CA TYR A 135 2.08 7.39 7.22
C TYR A 135 3.44 8.10 7.09
N SER A 136 4.05 8.48 8.21
CA SER A 136 5.48 8.82 8.28
C SER A 136 6.11 8.18 9.50
N LEU A 137 7.43 8.01 9.50
CA LEU A 137 8.18 7.58 10.67
C LEU A 137 8.80 8.81 11.33
N SER A 138 8.56 9.00 12.63
CA SER A 138 9.26 10.00 13.42
C SER A 138 10.45 9.35 14.12
N PHE A 139 11.58 10.05 14.14
CA PHE A 139 12.82 9.60 14.75
C PHE A 139 13.28 10.60 15.80
N ASN A 140 13.52 10.11 17.00
CA ASN A 140 13.99 10.90 18.12
C ASN A 140 15.22 10.27 18.76
N ARG A 141 16.16 11.11 19.22
CA ARG A 141 17.28 10.66 20.04
C ARG A 141 16.80 10.49 21.48
N VAL A 142 16.92 9.28 22.03
CA VAL A 142 16.38 8.95 23.36
C VAL A 142 17.04 9.76 24.48
N ALA A 143 18.33 10.08 24.33
CA ALA A 143 19.05 10.95 25.27
C ALA A 143 18.64 12.44 25.18
N GLY A 144 17.79 12.82 24.22
CA GLY A 144 17.38 14.19 23.97
C GLY A 144 18.47 15.06 23.34
N GLY A 145 18.26 16.38 23.39
CA GLY A 145 19.21 17.39 22.91
C GLY A 145 19.23 17.60 21.39
N MET A 146 18.33 16.96 20.65
CA MET A 146 18.14 17.14 19.20
C MET A 146 16.66 17.24 18.89
N GLN A 147 16.30 17.97 17.84
CA GLN A 147 14.94 17.97 17.34
C GLN A 147 14.61 16.63 16.67
N ASP A 148 13.35 16.22 16.81
CA ASP A 148 12.80 15.07 16.12
C ASP A 148 12.74 15.36 14.62
N ILE A 149 12.93 14.32 13.81
CA ILE A 149 12.83 14.39 12.36
C ILE A 149 11.85 13.36 11.85
N GLU A 150 11.25 13.61 10.70
CA GLU A 150 10.34 12.67 10.06
C GLU A 150 10.91 12.12 8.74
N SER A 151 10.50 10.91 8.38
CA SER A 151 10.61 10.41 7.02
C SER A 151 9.68 11.18 6.08
N ASN A 152 9.88 10.97 4.77
CA ASN A 152 8.84 11.27 3.80
C ASN A 152 7.56 10.50 4.13
N LYS A 153 6.41 11.06 3.73
CA LYS A 153 5.13 10.37 3.84
C LYS A 153 5.06 9.20 2.85
N PHE A 154 4.40 8.13 3.25
CA PHE A 154 4.21 6.94 2.43
C PHE A 154 2.85 6.29 2.68
N ASN A 155 2.45 5.46 1.72
CA ASN A 155 1.21 4.71 1.76
C ASN A 155 1.53 3.22 1.85
N LEU A 156 0.74 2.50 2.62
CA LEU A 156 0.73 1.05 2.67
C LEU A 156 -0.39 0.54 1.76
N VAL A 157 0.00 0.03 0.59
CA VAL A 157 -0.93 -0.45 -0.44
C VAL A 157 -0.76 -1.97 -0.58
N PRO A 158 -1.85 -2.75 -0.62
CA PRO A 158 -1.78 -4.19 -0.89
C PRO A 158 -1.19 -4.47 -2.29
N GLY A 159 -0.73 -5.70 -2.51
CA GLY A 159 -0.27 -6.15 -3.81
C GLY A 159 -1.42 -6.31 -4.82
N GLU A 160 -1.09 -6.84 -6.00
CA GLU A 160 -2.09 -7.19 -7.02
C GLU A 160 -3.08 -8.23 -6.49
N ALA A 161 -4.34 -8.09 -6.86
CA ALA A 161 -5.40 -9.05 -6.55
C ALA A 161 -5.07 -10.44 -7.12
N GLN A 162 -5.00 -11.44 -6.24
CA GLN A 162 -4.70 -12.83 -6.63
C GLN A 162 -5.53 -13.88 -5.87
N ALA A 163 -6.33 -13.45 -4.89
CA ALA A 163 -7.13 -14.35 -4.07
C ALA A 163 -8.52 -13.77 -3.78
N LEU A 164 -9.45 -14.67 -3.46
CA LEU A 164 -10.77 -14.35 -2.92
C LEU A 164 -10.88 -14.90 -1.49
N ARG A 165 -11.50 -14.13 -0.60
CA ARG A 165 -11.77 -14.52 0.77
C ARG A 165 -13.25 -14.31 1.08
N VAL A 166 -13.93 -15.35 1.57
CA VAL A 166 -15.31 -15.21 2.04
C VAL A 166 -15.30 -14.48 3.38
N SER A 167 -15.87 -13.28 3.43
CA SER A 167 -15.96 -12.45 4.65
C SER A 167 -17.31 -12.58 5.35
N THR A 168 -18.34 -13.02 4.63
CA THR A 168 -19.61 -13.47 5.21
C THR A 168 -20.00 -14.76 4.49
N ALA A 169 -20.11 -15.85 5.24
CA ALA A 169 -20.50 -17.14 4.68
C ALA A 169 -21.99 -17.18 4.35
N PRO A 170 -22.39 -17.83 3.25
CA PRO A 170 -23.80 -18.08 2.97
C PRO A 170 -24.40 -19.00 4.03
N ASN A 171 -25.63 -18.74 4.47
CA ASN A 171 -26.31 -19.61 5.45
C ASN A 171 -27.83 -19.62 5.28
N GLY A 172 -28.43 -20.78 5.56
CA GLY A 172 -29.87 -21.03 5.64
C GLY A 172 -30.62 -20.80 4.33
N GLY A 173 -31.93 -21.00 4.36
CA GLY A 173 -32.82 -20.83 3.21
C GLY A 173 -33.76 -22.02 3.04
N SER A 174 -34.85 -21.79 2.31
CA SER A 174 -35.75 -22.84 1.83
C SER A 174 -35.66 -22.90 0.31
N PRO A 175 -35.96 -24.04 -0.33
CA PRO A 175 -35.96 -24.15 -1.79
C PRO A 175 -36.72 -23.00 -2.45
N GLY A 176 -36.08 -22.35 -3.42
CA GLY A 176 -36.66 -21.23 -4.17
C GLY A 176 -36.74 -19.90 -3.41
N ASN A 177 -36.27 -19.84 -2.16
CA ASN A 177 -36.17 -18.61 -1.37
C ASN A 177 -34.71 -18.18 -1.22
N PHE A 178 -34.50 -16.87 -0.97
CA PHE A 178 -33.16 -16.34 -0.71
C PHE A 178 -32.54 -16.95 0.54
N LEU A 179 -31.21 -17.10 0.52
CA LEU A 179 -30.45 -17.46 1.71
C LEU A 179 -30.65 -16.42 2.81
N THR A 180 -30.78 -16.89 4.05
CA THR A 180 -30.97 -16.02 5.22
C THR A 180 -29.74 -15.17 5.53
N SER A 181 -28.54 -15.70 5.26
CA SER A 181 -27.29 -14.95 5.23
C SER A 181 -26.73 -14.98 3.82
N GLN A 182 -26.59 -13.79 3.24
CA GLN A 182 -26.06 -13.63 1.90
C GLN A 182 -24.54 -13.50 1.94
N PRO A 183 -23.82 -14.14 1.00
CA PRO A 183 -22.37 -14.15 1.04
C PRO A 183 -21.77 -12.80 0.65
N LYS A 184 -20.66 -12.48 1.30
CA LYS A 184 -19.74 -11.40 0.91
C LYS A 184 -18.37 -11.98 0.65
N VAL A 185 -17.77 -11.58 -0.46
CA VAL A 185 -16.44 -12.04 -0.88
C VAL A 185 -15.54 -10.84 -1.06
N GLU A 186 -14.45 -10.83 -0.31
CA GLU A 186 -13.37 -9.85 -0.39
C GLU A 186 -12.32 -10.31 -1.40
N VAL A 187 -11.76 -9.36 -2.13
CA VAL A 187 -10.57 -9.55 -2.94
C VAL A 187 -9.34 -9.35 -2.06
N ALA A 188 -8.35 -10.23 -2.22
CA ALA A 188 -7.08 -10.16 -1.52
C ALA A 188 -5.89 -10.33 -2.47
N ASP A 189 -4.75 -9.82 -2.05
CA ASP A 189 -3.47 -10.11 -2.71
C ASP A 189 -2.95 -11.52 -2.33
N ALA A 190 -1.83 -11.93 -2.93
CA ALA A 190 -1.19 -13.22 -2.63
C ALA A 190 -0.76 -13.37 -1.15
N GLY A 191 -0.62 -12.27 -0.42
CA GLY A 191 -0.31 -12.21 1.00
C GLY A 191 -1.53 -12.25 1.91
N GLY A 192 -2.74 -12.26 1.36
CA GLY A 192 -3.99 -12.21 2.11
C GLY A 192 -4.40 -10.80 2.56
N ASN A 193 -3.78 -9.75 2.03
CA ASN A 193 -4.18 -8.37 2.33
C ASN A 193 -5.40 -7.97 1.51
N PHE A 194 -6.35 -7.27 2.14
CA PHE A 194 -7.56 -6.78 1.47
C PHE A 194 -7.23 -5.75 0.38
N VAL A 195 -7.72 -5.99 -0.83
CA VAL A 195 -7.55 -5.14 -2.02
C VAL A 195 -8.89 -4.47 -2.32
N ASP A 196 -8.97 -3.16 -2.13
CA ASP A 196 -10.18 -2.34 -2.38
C ASP A 196 -10.16 -1.58 -3.71
N ALA A 197 -9.03 -1.61 -4.43
CA ALA A 197 -8.89 -1.00 -5.74
C ALA A 197 -9.29 -1.99 -6.84
N GLY A 198 -9.76 -1.46 -7.97
CA GLY A 198 -10.16 -2.24 -9.13
C GLY A 198 -11.60 -2.73 -9.07
N VAL A 199 -12.04 -3.28 -10.20
CA VAL A 199 -13.37 -3.90 -10.37
C VAL A 199 -13.13 -5.32 -10.85
N HIS A 200 -13.50 -6.29 -10.01
CA HIS A 200 -13.35 -7.71 -10.29
C HIS A 200 -14.73 -8.35 -10.44
N LEU A 201 -14.89 -9.23 -11.43
CA LEU A 201 -16.12 -10.01 -11.59
C LEU A 201 -16.01 -11.25 -10.72
N VAL A 202 -16.84 -11.35 -9.68
CA VAL A 202 -16.90 -12.54 -8.81
C VAL A 202 -18.13 -13.37 -9.18
N THR A 203 -17.89 -14.65 -9.44
CA THR A 203 -18.90 -15.64 -9.79
C THR A 203 -19.09 -16.62 -8.65
N ALA A 204 -20.31 -16.75 -8.15
CA ALA A 204 -20.76 -17.78 -7.22
C ALA A 204 -21.32 -18.98 -8.01
N ASN A 205 -20.81 -20.17 -7.71
CA ASN A 205 -21.21 -21.44 -8.32
C ASN A 205 -21.60 -22.45 -7.24
N LEU A 206 -22.60 -23.28 -7.50
CA LEU A 206 -22.93 -24.38 -6.60
C LEU A 206 -22.02 -25.55 -6.90
N TYR A 207 -21.49 -26.16 -5.86
CA TYR A 207 -20.77 -27.42 -5.96
C TYR A 207 -21.70 -28.54 -5.46
N ARG A 208 -21.97 -29.55 -6.32
CA ARG A 208 -23.00 -30.62 -6.27
C ARG A 208 -24.28 -30.29 -7.09
N ASP A 209 -25.01 -31.32 -7.55
CA ASP A 209 -26.19 -31.22 -8.44
C ASP A 209 -27.30 -30.33 -7.83
N GLY A 210 -27.31 -29.06 -8.22
CA GLY A 210 -28.34 -28.08 -7.87
C GLY A 210 -28.17 -26.77 -8.65
N LEU A 211 -29.24 -25.97 -8.71
CA LEU A 211 -29.31 -24.70 -9.42
C LEU A 211 -29.16 -23.56 -8.39
N LEU A 212 -28.14 -22.70 -8.55
CA LEU A 212 -28.06 -21.39 -7.90
C LEU A 212 -28.75 -20.34 -8.76
N SER A 213 -29.82 -19.71 -8.30
CA SER A 213 -30.38 -18.55 -8.97
C SER A 213 -30.05 -17.26 -8.21
N GLN A 214 -29.80 -16.20 -8.98
CA GLN A 214 -29.85 -14.82 -8.51
C GLN A 214 -30.89 -14.15 -9.39
N ILE A 215 -31.98 -13.67 -8.80
CA ILE A 215 -32.92 -12.85 -9.55
C ILE A 215 -32.22 -11.51 -9.79
N PRO A 216 -31.98 -11.07 -11.04
CA PRO A 216 -31.41 -9.75 -11.28
C PRO A 216 -32.45 -8.68 -10.90
N ILE A 217 -32.05 -7.63 -10.18
CA ILE A 217 -32.79 -6.37 -10.32
C ILE A 217 -32.37 -5.80 -11.67
N ILE A 218 -33.14 -6.07 -12.72
CA ILE A 218 -33.14 -5.17 -13.87
C ILE A 218 -34.56 -5.06 -14.40
N GLY A 219 -34.98 -3.82 -14.69
CA GLY A 219 -35.92 -3.58 -15.78
C GLY A 219 -35.43 -4.31 -17.06
N PRO A 220 -36.26 -4.38 -18.10
CA PRO A 220 -36.18 -5.42 -19.11
C PRO A 220 -34.80 -5.47 -19.76
N GLN A 221 -34.02 -6.51 -19.48
CA GLN A 221 -32.85 -6.90 -20.26
C GLN A 221 -32.95 -8.41 -20.46
N CYS A 222 -33.09 -8.80 -21.72
CA CYS A 222 -33.12 -10.18 -22.17
C CYS A 222 -31.86 -10.91 -21.70
N LEU A 223 -32.03 -12.05 -21.04
CA LEU A 223 -30.95 -12.98 -20.79
C LEU A 223 -30.65 -13.76 -22.07
N ASP A 224 -29.36 -13.96 -22.32
CA ASP A 224 -28.77 -14.75 -23.40
C ASP A 224 -29.60 -16.02 -23.71
N PHE A 225 -30.27 -16.00 -24.86
CA PHE A 225 -30.58 -17.22 -25.60
C PHE A 225 -29.45 -17.40 -26.62
N ASP A 226 -28.72 -18.51 -26.49
CA ASP A 226 -27.92 -19.05 -27.59
C ASP A 226 -28.88 -19.46 -28.72
N CYS A 227 -29.22 -18.49 -29.57
CA CYS A 227 -29.90 -18.74 -30.83
C CYS A 227 -28.86 -19.24 -31.85
N ILE A 228 -28.52 -20.52 -31.78
CA ILE A 228 -27.91 -21.19 -32.93
C ILE A 228 -29.03 -21.63 -33.87
N GLY A 229 -29.17 -20.89 -34.99
CA GLY A 229 -29.62 -21.45 -36.26
C GLY A 229 -31.10 -21.32 -36.62
N GLN A 230 -31.36 -20.31 -37.47
CA GLN A 230 -32.36 -20.29 -38.56
C GLN A 230 -33.85 -20.45 -38.20
N CYS A 231 -34.59 -19.33 -38.23
CA CYS A 231 -35.58 -19.03 -39.29
C CYS A 231 -36.39 -17.74 -38.99
N GLY A 232 -36.33 -16.78 -39.92
CA GLY A 232 -37.48 -16.01 -40.43
C GLY A 232 -38.37 -15.19 -39.49
N LEU A 233 -38.13 -13.87 -39.46
CA LEU A 233 -39.11 -12.77 -39.52
C LEU A 233 -40.43 -12.92 -38.72
N THR A 234 -40.46 -12.47 -37.45
CA THR A 234 -41.47 -11.54 -36.86
C THR A 234 -41.14 -11.25 -35.39
N PRO A 235 -41.36 -10.03 -34.86
CA PRO A 235 -41.17 -9.77 -33.42
C PRO A 235 -42.36 -10.32 -32.63
N CYS A 236 -42.12 -11.19 -31.64
CA CYS A 236 -43.16 -11.61 -30.70
C CYS A 236 -43.61 -10.42 -29.83
N ALA A 237 -44.89 -10.07 -29.93
CA ALA A 237 -45.57 -9.18 -29.00
C ALA A 237 -45.92 -9.93 -27.70
N ASP A 238 -45.73 -9.26 -26.57
CA ASP A 238 -46.16 -9.57 -25.19
C ASP A 238 -46.25 -11.06 -24.76
N PRO A 239 -45.33 -11.56 -23.92
CA PRO A 239 -45.27 -12.99 -23.57
C PRO A 239 -46.27 -13.45 -22.49
N ARG A 240 -47.21 -12.62 -22.02
CA ARG A 240 -48.07 -12.99 -20.88
C ARG A 240 -49.36 -13.77 -21.20
N THR A 241 -49.71 -14.00 -22.46
CA THR A 241 -51.03 -14.59 -22.78
C THR A 241 -51.07 -15.74 -23.79
N ALA A 242 -49.94 -16.26 -24.27
CA ALA A 242 -49.96 -17.29 -25.32
C ALA A 242 -48.95 -18.44 -25.10
N CYS A 243 -49.11 -19.23 -24.04
CA CYS A 243 -48.71 -20.64 -24.04
C CYS A 243 -49.37 -21.42 -22.89
N PRO A 244 -50.53 -22.07 -23.12
CA PRO A 244 -51.18 -22.93 -22.13
C PRO A 244 -50.49 -24.31 -21.97
N THR A 245 -49.45 -24.59 -22.74
CA THR A 245 -48.78 -25.90 -22.82
C THR A 245 -47.26 -25.79 -22.82
N CYS A 246 -46.69 -24.92 -21.98
CA CYS A 246 -45.33 -25.16 -21.49
C CYS A 246 -45.42 -26.16 -20.33
N VAL A 247 -45.57 -27.45 -20.66
CA VAL A 247 -45.34 -28.51 -19.69
C VAL A 247 -43.86 -28.42 -19.34
N ALA A 248 -43.57 -28.18 -18.05
CA ALA A 248 -42.20 -28.20 -17.55
C ALA A 248 -41.51 -29.47 -18.07
N ALA A 249 -40.42 -29.31 -18.83
CA ALA A 249 -39.65 -30.45 -19.28
C ALA A 249 -39.19 -31.23 -18.04
N PRO A 250 -39.63 -32.48 -17.84
CA PRO A 250 -39.10 -33.31 -16.78
C PRO A 250 -37.74 -33.81 -17.30
N ASN A 251 -36.67 -33.22 -16.77
CA ASN A 251 -35.24 -33.46 -17.06
C ASN A 251 -34.53 -32.29 -17.78
N ALA A 252 -34.41 -31.16 -17.09
CA ALA A 252 -33.22 -30.31 -17.20
C ALA A 252 -32.25 -30.68 -16.08
N THR A 253 -31.74 -31.92 -16.12
CA THR A 253 -30.58 -32.34 -15.32
C THR A 253 -29.31 -31.67 -15.89
N THR A 254 -28.49 -31.13 -14.99
CA THR A 254 -27.11 -30.61 -15.18
C THR A 254 -26.89 -29.18 -15.73
N GLY A 255 -27.60 -28.17 -15.21
CA GLY A 255 -27.18 -26.78 -15.37
C GLY A 255 -26.57 -26.24 -14.07
N SER A 256 -25.25 -26.06 -13.98
CA SER A 256 -24.67 -25.27 -12.88
C SER A 256 -24.99 -23.80 -13.15
N SER A 257 -26.06 -23.28 -12.56
CA SER A 257 -26.31 -21.85 -12.67
C SER A 257 -25.32 -21.07 -11.79
N ALA A 258 -24.81 -19.99 -12.35
CA ALA A 258 -23.76 -19.18 -11.78
C ALA A 258 -24.28 -17.76 -11.58
N SER A 259 -24.05 -17.20 -10.40
CA SER A 259 -24.45 -15.84 -10.04
C SER A 259 -23.22 -14.94 -10.09
N ARG A 260 -23.33 -13.73 -10.67
CA ARG A 260 -22.18 -12.85 -10.91
C ARG A 260 -22.40 -11.46 -10.35
N VAL A 261 -21.42 -10.93 -9.64
CA VAL A 261 -21.45 -9.57 -9.09
C VAL A 261 -20.07 -8.93 -9.27
N PHE A 262 -20.04 -7.65 -9.67
CA PHE A 262 -18.82 -6.86 -9.66
C PHE A 262 -18.50 -6.37 -8.24
N THR A 263 -17.22 -6.36 -7.89
CA THR A 263 -16.78 -5.80 -6.61
C THR A 263 -16.98 -4.30 -6.56
N SER A 264 -17.40 -3.79 -5.40
CA SER A 264 -17.32 -2.38 -5.05
C SER A 264 -16.37 -2.23 -3.86
N ALA A 265 -15.35 -1.38 -4.00
CA ALA A 265 -14.27 -1.24 -3.02
C ALA A 265 -13.69 -2.60 -2.58
N GLY A 266 -13.43 -3.51 -3.52
CA GLY A 266 -12.86 -4.84 -3.22
C GLY A 266 -13.83 -5.89 -2.68
N ILE A 267 -15.12 -5.57 -2.52
CA ILE A 267 -16.10 -6.51 -1.96
C ILE A 267 -17.18 -6.82 -2.99
N ALA A 268 -17.35 -8.10 -3.32
CA ALA A 268 -18.52 -8.60 -4.02
C ALA A 268 -19.62 -8.93 -3.00
N THR A 269 -20.76 -8.24 -3.11
CA THR A 269 -21.90 -8.43 -2.22
C THR A 269 -23.05 -9.08 -2.98
N PHE A 270 -23.34 -10.33 -2.65
CA PHE A 270 -24.55 -10.99 -3.13
C PHE A 270 -25.71 -10.60 -2.21
N THR A 271 -26.90 -10.42 -2.76
CA THR A 271 -28.08 -9.98 -1.99
C THR A 271 -29.29 -10.89 -2.18
N GLN A 272 -29.29 -11.72 -3.22
CA GLN A 272 -30.44 -12.49 -3.67
C GLN A 272 -30.04 -13.89 -4.14
N LEU A 273 -28.97 -14.45 -3.58
CA LEU A 273 -28.60 -15.83 -3.85
C LEU A 273 -29.68 -16.76 -3.25
N ALA A 274 -30.17 -17.70 -4.06
CA ALA A 274 -31.11 -18.76 -3.66
C ALA A 274 -30.62 -20.12 -4.15
N VAL A 275 -30.99 -21.17 -3.41
CA VAL A 275 -30.83 -22.57 -3.86
C VAL A 275 -32.23 -23.11 -4.17
N GLU A 276 -32.43 -23.59 -5.38
CA GLU A 276 -33.78 -23.93 -5.85
C GLU A 276 -34.28 -25.29 -5.39
N PHE A 277 -33.36 -26.18 -5.00
CA PHE A 277 -33.68 -27.56 -4.63
C PHE A 277 -33.31 -27.84 -3.19
N ALA A 278 -34.14 -28.66 -2.52
CA ALA A 278 -33.85 -29.13 -1.17
C ALA A 278 -32.68 -30.11 -1.20
N GLY A 279 -31.80 -30.03 -0.21
CA GLY A 279 -30.65 -30.91 -0.06
C GLY A 279 -29.76 -30.48 1.09
N GLU A 280 -28.79 -31.32 1.42
CA GLU A 280 -27.82 -31.08 2.48
C GLU A 280 -26.40 -31.05 1.93
N GLY A 281 -25.51 -30.32 2.60
CA GLY A 281 -24.09 -30.26 2.25
C GLY A 281 -23.76 -29.48 0.97
N TYR A 282 -24.63 -28.55 0.54
CA TYR A 282 -24.31 -27.61 -0.53
C TYR A 282 -23.10 -26.76 -0.17
N THR A 283 -22.19 -26.59 -1.13
CA THR A 283 -21.05 -25.68 -1.01
C THR A 283 -21.11 -24.65 -2.12
N VAL A 284 -21.05 -23.37 -1.77
CA VAL A 284 -20.91 -22.29 -2.77
C VAL A 284 -19.43 -22.03 -3.00
N ARG A 285 -18.97 -22.20 -4.25
CA ARG A 285 -17.61 -21.88 -4.68
C ARG A 285 -17.61 -20.52 -5.39
N PHE A 286 -16.67 -19.67 -5.00
CA PHE A 286 -16.46 -18.38 -5.64
C PHE A 286 -15.22 -18.42 -6.54
N THR A 287 -15.34 -17.85 -7.73
CA THR A 287 -14.25 -17.68 -8.70
C THR A 287 -14.24 -16.25 -9.22
N SER A 288 -13.10 -15.74 -9.68
CA SER A 288 -13.02 -14.43 -10.33
C SER A 288 -12.41 -14.53 -11.73
N SER A 289 -12.77 -13.58 -12.60
CA SER A 289 -12.18 -13.34 -13.92
C SER A 289 -11.90 -11.87 -14.12
#